data_AF-A0A1Q8JSB3-F1
#
_entry.id   AF-A0A1Q8JSB3-F1
#
_cell.length_a   1.000
_cell.length_b   1.000
_cell.length_c   1.000
_cell.angle_alpha   90.00
_cell.angle_beta   90.00
_cell.angle_gamma   90.00
#
_symmetry.space_group_name_H-M   'P 1'
#
loop_
_entity.id
_entity.type
_entity.pdbx_description
1 polymer ?
#
loop_
_entity_poly.entity_id
_entity_poly.type
_entity_poly.pdbx_seq_one_letter_code
_entity_poly.pdbx_strand_id
1 'polypeptide(L)'
;MLDPGRVDLAALADALDDRSPDTLWYLDPSGGGIAAYGPGETGPPPGDWVEIDRVTSRESYRDMSDFTAGVQHRRAAALLDRAIDGRGAFRRFKNTLFEFPEVRDQWYRFRDARSRRRAVDWLAGAGLITEPDAERLRARYPDPDPSNDDVPAAVAEDLAALYGPRLRQVLLFGSWASGEGSVESAIDLLVVLDDDRASILAWEELRAMDDVLWQHTERTGLTISALPVGQHELTRPGDPTVIRARAEAVRVR
;
A
#
# COMPACT_ATOMS: atom_id res chain seq x y z
N MET A 1 11.89 14.70 -22.34
CA MET A 1 11.05 14.22 -21.24
C MET A 1 11.28 12.73 -21.14
N LEU A 2 11.61 12.29 -19.95
CA LEU A 2 12.02 10.93 -19.64
C LEU A 2 10.80 10.00 -19.73
N ASP A 3 10.99 8.82 -20.30
CA ASP A 3 10.01 7.74 -20.21
C ASP A 3 10.04 7.20 -18.77
N PRO A 4 8.94 7.27 -18.01
CA PRO A 4 8.93 6.78 -16.64
C PRO A 4 9.25 5.29 -16.51
N GLY A 5 9.03 4.48 -17.55
CA GLY A 5 9.38 3.06 -17.56
C GLY A 5 10.90 2.80 -17.52
N ARG A 6 11.73 3.82 -17.71
CA ARG A 6 13.20 3.74 -17.65
C ARG A 6 13.78 4.07 -16.28
N VAL A 7 12.96 4.55 -15.35
CA VAL A 7 13.39 4.90 -14.00
C VAL A 7 13.04 3.76 -13.05
N ASP A 8 14.03 3.29 -12.30
CA ASP A 8 13.76 2.44 -11.15
C ASP A 8 13.21 3.31 -10.00
N LEU A 9 11.89 3.28 -9.83
CA LEU A 9 11.21 4.05 -8.78
C LEU A 9 11.60 3.61 -7.37
N ALA A 10 12.03 2.35 -7.18
CA ALA A 10 12.50 1.88 -5.88
C ALA A 10 13.89 2.47 -5.57
N ALA A 11 14.81 2.45 -6.55
CA ALA A 11 16.12 3.08 -6.39
C ALA A 11 15.99 4.61 -6.19
N LEU A 12 15.04 5.27 -6.85
CA LEU A 12 14.77 6.69 -6.63
C LEU A 12 14.20 6.96 -5.24
N ALA A 13 13.29 6.12 -4.75
CA ALA A 13 12.76 6.20 -3.40
C ALA A 13 13.87 6.04 -2.35
N ASP A 14 14.80 5.10 -2.55
CA ASP A 14 15.96 4.91 -1.67
C ASP A 14 16.88 6.13 -1.67
N ALA A 15 17.16 6.71 -2.85
CA ALA A 15 17.97 7.93 -2.99
C ALA A 15 17.34 9.15 -2.29
N LEU A 16 16.01 9.32 -2.42
CA LEU A 16 15.25 10.36 -1.73
C LEU A 16 15.32 10.20 -0.20
N ASP A 17 15.29 8.97 0.30
CA ASP A 17 15.31 8.66 1.73
C ASP A 17 16.74 8.61 2.33
N ASP A 18 17.79 8.58 1.50
CA ASP A 18 19.17 8.51 1.99
C ASP A 18 19.58 9.82 2.66
N ARG A 19 19.97 9.68 3.94
CA ARG A 19 20.37 10.79 4.81
C ARG A 19 21.83 10.69 5.22
N SER A 20 22.61 9.88 4.52
CA SER A 20 24.04 9.78 4.72
C SER A 20 24.68 11.18 4.63
N PRO A 21 25.52 11.56 5.60
CA PRO A 21 26.26 12.81 5.52
C PRO A 21 27.18 12.74 4.28
N ASP A 22 27.35 13.88 3.61
CA ASP A 22 28.27 14.06 2.48
C ASP A 22 27.96 13.27 1.19
N THR A 23 26.87 12.49 1.13
CA THR A 23 26.41 11.79 -0.09
C THR A 23 25.27 12.54 -0.78
N LEU A 24 25.46 13.04 -1.99
CA LEU A 24 24.41 13.61 -2.83
C LEU A 24 23.97 12.59 -3.89
N TRP A 25 22.68 12.57 -4.22
CA TRP A 25 22.16 11.66 -5.23
C TRP A 25 21.74 12.42 -6.47
N TYR A 26 21.91 11.81 -7.64
CA TYR A 26 21.61 12.42 -8.93
C TYR A 26 20.89 11.43 -9.84
N LEU A 27 20.03 11.95 -10.71
CA LEU A 27 19.34 11.20 -11.75
C LEU A 27 19.72 11.69 -13.15
N ASP A 28 20.01 10.75 -14.05
CA ASP A 28 20.21 10.98 -15.48
C ASP A 28 18.86 11.20 -16.19
N PRO A 29 18.54 12.42 -16.66
CA PRO A 29 17.26 12.72 -17.29
C PRO A 29 17.09 12.08 -18.67
N SER A 30 18.15 11.50 -19.25
CA SER A 30 18.14 10.86 -20.57
C SER A 30 17.98 9.34 -20.48
N GLY A 31 18.65 8.72 -19.51
CA GLY A 31 18.72 7.27 -19.32
C GLY A 31 17.87 6.72 -18.18
N GLY A 32 17.52 7.55 -17.18
CA GLY A 32 16.85 7.12 -15.95
C GLY A 32 17.78 6.51 -14.89
N GLY A 33 19.10 6.59 -15.11
CA GLY A 33 20.11 6.10 -14.15
C GLY A 33 20.17 6.96 -12.89
N ILE A 34 20.49 6.35 -11.75
CA ILE A 34 20.59 7.00 -10.44
C ILE A 34 21.96 6.68 -9.85
N ALA A 35 22.67 7.68 -9.36
CA ALA A 35 24.00 7.51 -8.76
C ALA A 35 24.23 8.42 -7.56
N ALA A 36 25.05 7.94 -6.63
CA ALA A 36 25.45 8.63 -5.41
C ALA A 36 26.85 9.21 -5.57
N TYR A 37 27.02 10.49 -5.24
CA TYR A 37 28.28 11.23 -5.28
C TYR A 37 28.65 11.65 -3.86
N GLY A 38 29.81 11.20 -3.38
CA GLY A 38 30.26 11.46 -2.02
C GLY A 38 31.78 11.35 -1.85
N PRO A 39 32.28 11.34 -0.61
CA PRO A 39 33.71 11.28 -0.33
C PRO A 39 34.33 9.99 -0.90
N GLY A 40 35.20 10.12 -1.89
CA GLY A 40 35.88 8.99 -2.55
C GLY A 40 35.43 8.71 -3.98
N GLU A 41 34.41 9.40 -4.50
CA GLU A 41 34.09 9.36 -5.92
C GLU A 41 35.08 10.17 -6.77
N THR A 42 35.39 9.65 -7.96
CA THR A 42 36.35 10.26 -8.89
C THR A 42 35.62 11.21 -9.83
N GLY A 43 35.55 12.49 -9.46
CA GLY A 43 35.02 13.57 -10.29
C GLY A 43 33.60 14.02 -9.93
N PRO A 44 33.17 15.21 -10.38
CA PRO A 44 31.83 15.71 -10.13
C PRO A 44 30.78 14.94 -10.94
N PRO A 45 29.50 14.99 -10.55
CA PRO A 45 28.41 14.49 -11.38
C PRO A 45 28.41 15.19 -12.75
N PRO A 46 27.95 14.51 -13.82
CA PRO A 46 27.76 15.15 -15.11
C PRO A 46 26.84 16.37 -14.98
N GLY A 47 27.18 17.47 -15.66
CA GLY A 47 26.47 18.75 -15.49
C GLY A 47 25.03 18.77 -16.00
N ASP A 48 24.61 17.71 -16.70
CA ASP A 48 23.25 17.51 -17.22
C ASP A 48 22.39 16.61 -16.32
N TRP A 49 22.93 16.05 -15.23
CA TRP A 49 22.17 15.26 -14.27
C TRP A 49 21.44 16.15 -13.27
N VAL A 50 20.29 15.68 -12.78
CA VAL A 50 19.44 16.40 -11.84
C VAL A 50 19.71 15.90 -10.42
N GLU A 51 20.04 16.82 -9.51
CA GLU A 51 20.21 16.50 -8.09
C GLU A 51 18.88 16.09 -7.45
N ILE A 52 18.89 14.99 -6.70
CA ILE A 52 17.73 14.42 -6.01
C ILE A 52 17.63 15.06 -4.61
N ASP A 53 16.56 15.83 -4.40
CA ASP A 53 16.27 16.50 -3.13
C ASP A 53 15.86 15.49 -2.05
N ARG A 54 16.63 15.43 -0.96
CA ARG A 54 16.37 14.49 0.14
C ARG A 54 15.07 14.79 0.87
N VAL A 55 14.38 13.73 1.31
CA VAL A 55 13.22 13.83 2.19
C VAL A 55 13.60 14.52 3.51
N THR A 56 12.85 15.57 3.85
CA THR A 56 13.10 16.36 5.05
C THR A 56 12.69 15.61 6.31
N SER A 57 13.31 15.94 7.45
CA SER A 57 12.87 15.40 8.75
C SER A 57 11.40 15.71 9.06
N ARG A 58 10.82 16.77 8.47
CA ARG A 58 9.41 17.12 8.67
C ARG A 58 8.49 16.15 7.93
N GLU A 59 8.85 15.78 6.71
CA GLU A 59 8.11 14.80 5.93
C GLU A 59 8.20 13.41 6.55
N SER A 60 9.39 12.96 6.94
CA SER A 60 9.54 11.67 7.64
C SER A 60 8.80 11.64 8.98
N TYR A 61 8.70 12.78 9.68
CA TYR A 61 7.91 12.88 10.91
C TYR A 61 6.41 12.80 10.61
N ARG A 62 5.95 13.45 9.53
CA ARG A 62 4.56 13.35 9.08
C ARG A 62 4.19 11.90 8.79
N ASP A 63 5.07 11.12 8.17
CA ASP A 63 4.81 9.69 7.93
C ASP A 63 4.60 8.91 9.21
N MET A 64 5.45 9.14 10.21
CA MET A 64 5.29 8.50 11.52
C MET A 64 3.96 8.89 12.18
N SER A 65 3.57 10.16 12.07
CA SER A 65 2.31 10.68 12.62
C SER A 65 1.10 10.08 11.91
N ASP A 66 1.09 10.15 10.57
CA ASP A 66 0.04 9.61 9.71
C ASP A 66 -0.12 8.12 9.98
N PHE A 67 0.95 7.34 9.87
CA PHE A 67 0.94 5.92 10.18
C PHE A 67 0.39 5.63 11.57
N THR A 68 0.86 6.35 12.61
CA THR A 68 0.42 6.15 14.00
C THR A 68 -1.09 6.34 14.16
N ALA A 69 -1.67 7.34 13.50
CA ALA A 69 -3.11 7.59 13.51
C ALA A 69 -3.92 6.43 12.91
N GLY A 70 -3.28 5.65 12.03
CA GLY A 70 -3.84 4.52 11.31
C GLY A 70 -3.73 3.15 11.95
N VAL A 71 -2.93 3.02 13.01
CA VAL A 71 -2.63 1.71 13.61
C VAL A 71 -3.85 1.17 14.34
N GLN A 72 -4.40 0.06 13.84
CA GLN A 72 -5.56 -0.60 14.43
C GLN A 72 -5.24 -1.30 15.77
N HIS A 73 -3.99 -1.73 15.97
CA HIS A 73 -3.55 -2.37 17.21
C HIS A 73 -3.49 -1.34 18.35
N ARG A 74 -4.58 -1.23 19.13
CA ARG A 74 -4.78 -0.20 20.18
C ARG A 74 -3.58 0.07 21.09
N ARG A 75 -2.94 -0.99 21.62
CA ARG A 75 -1.76 -0.82 22.51
C ARG A 75 -0.55 -0.25 21.78
N ALA A 76 -0.30 -0.68 20.55
CA ALA A 76 0.80 -0.21 19.73
C ALA A 76 0.55 1.25 19.32
N ALA A 77 -0.67 1.58 18.86
CA ALA A 77 -1.07 2.95 18.55
C ALA A 77 -0.81 3.90 19.74
N ALA A 78 -1.27 3.56 20.94
CA ALA A 78 -1.06 4.38 22.14
C ALA A 78 0.41 4.49 22.60
N LEU A 79 1.26 3.52 22.25
CA LEU A 79 2.70 3.58 22.52
C LEU A 79 3.44 4.40 21.46
N LEU A 80 3.09 4.24 20.19
CA LEU A 80 3.66 4.99 19.08
C LEU A 80 3.31 6.48 19.17
N ASP A 81 2.07 6.81 19.51
CA ASP A 81 1.60 8.19 19.72
C ASP A 81 2.46 8.92 20.77
N ARG A 82 2.67 8.28 21.92
CA ARG A 82 3.60 8.80 22.94
C ARG A 82 5.06 8.80 22.48
N ALA A 83 5.45 7.85 21.63
CA ALA A 83 6.83 7.74 21.15
C ALA A 83 7.19 8.89 20.21
N ILE A 84 6.25 9.36 19.38
CA ILE A 84 6.48 10.44 18.40
C ILE A 84 6.51 11.84 19.03
N ASP A 85 6.16 11.99 20.30
CA ASP A 85 6.17 13.28 21.00
C ASP A 85 7.57 13.74 21.43
N GLY A 86 8.01 14.89 20.93
CA GLY A 86 9.21 15.58 21.41
C GLY A 86 10.55 15.01 20.93
N ARG A 87 11.64 15.43 21.60
CA ARG A 87 13.02 15.15 21.15
C ARG A 87 13.31 13.65 21.13
N GLY A 88 13.82 13.14 20.00
CA GLY A 88 14.17 11.72 19.86
C GLY A 88 13.04 10.82 19.36
N ALA A 89 11.95 11.43 18.84
CA ALA A 89 10.80 10.75 18.26
C ALA A 89 11.17 9.58 17.34
N PHE A 90 12.01 9.82 16.32
CA PHE A 90 12.43 8.78 15.36
C PHE A 90 13.01 7.53 16.01
N ARG A 91 13.89 7.71 17.00
CA ARG A 91 14.52 6.58 17.70
C ARG A 91 13.51 5.86 18.57
N ARG A 92 12.68 6.58 19.31
CA ARG A 92 11.66 5.95 20.17
C ARG A 92 10.61 5.21 19.35
N PHE A 93 10.14 5.81 18.27
CA PHE A 93 9.20 5.17 17.35
C PHE A 93 9.75 3.85 16.82
N LYS A 94 10.97 3.84 16.27
CA LYS A 94 11.64 2.60 15.85
C LYS A 94 11.81 1.60 16.99
N ASN A 95 12.16 2.07 18.19
CA ASN A 95 12.28 1.21 19.37
C ASN A 95 10.95 0.54 19.73
N THR A 96 9.85 1.31 19.74
CA THR A 96 8.51 0.81 20.01
C THR A 96 8.07 -0.21 18.97
N LEU A 97 8.40 -0.02 17.69
CA LEU A 97 8.09 -1.01 16.66
C LEU A 97 8.74 -2.39 16.91
N PHE A 98 9.90 -2.46 17.59
CA PHE A 98 10.49 -3.77 17.93
C PHE A 98 9.65 -4.57 18.96
N GLU A 99 8.79 -3.91 19.73
CA GLU A 99 7.87 -4.59 20.65
C GLU A 99 6.65 -5.20 19.92
N PHE A 100 6.41 -4.81 18.67
CA PHE A 100 5.26 -5.21 17.85
C PHE A 100 5.73 -5.55 16.43
N PRO A 101 6.31 -6.74 16.20
CA PRO A 101 6.81 -7.16 14.90
C PRO A 101 5.79 -6.95 13.77
N GLU A 102 4.52 -7.23 14.04
CA GLU A 102 3.42 -7.10 13.11
C GLU A 102 3.22 -5.63 12.69
N VAL A 103 3.30 -4.69 13.64
CA VAL A 103 3.15 -3.24 13.40
C VAL A 103 4.39 -2.66 12.73
N ARG A 104 5.56 -3.20 13.03
CA ARG A 104 6.80 -2.84 12.33
C ARG A 104 6.71 -3.18 10.85
N ASP A 105 6.18 -4.35 10.52
CA ASP A 105 6.03 -4.79 9.14
C ASP A 105 4.95 -3.97 8.40
N GLN A 106 3.93 -3.45 9.10
CA GLN A 106 3.00 -2.43 8.55
C GLN A 106 3.74 -1.14 8.22
N TRP A 107 4.57 -0.67 9.16
CA TRP A 107 5.31 0.57 9.00
C TRP A 107 6.20 0.52 7.76
N TYR A 108 6.89 -0.61 7.51
CA TYR A 108 7.72 -0.75 6.31
C TYR A 108 6.89 -0.73 5.03
N ARG A 109 5.77 -1.47 4.95
CA ARG A 109 4.87 -1.41 3.79
C ARG A 109 4.34 0.00 3.52
N PHE A 110 3.83 0.66 4.55
CA PHE A 110 3.34 2.04 4.47
C PHE A 110 4.44 2.99 3.99
N ARG A 111 5.63 2.91 4.59
CA ARG A 111 6.75 3.76 4.23
C ARG A 111 7.20 3.52 2.79
N ASP A 112 7.30 2.28 2.35
CA ASP A 112 7.75 1.93 1.00
C ASP A 112 6.78 2.46 -0.07
N ALA A 113 5.46 2.25 0.14
CA ALA A 113 4.43 2.79 -0.75
C ALA A 113 4.52 4.33 -0.82
N ARG A 114 4.70 4.98 0.33
CA ARG A 114 4.82 6.43 0.41
C ARG A 114 6.09 6.99 -0.22
N SER A 115 7.23 6.31 -0.03
CA SER A 115 8.49 6.69 -0.66
C SER A 115 8.45 6.50 -2.18
N ARG A 116 7.79 5.45 -2.69
CA ARG A 116 7.51 5.31 -4.14
C ARG A 116 6.62 6.43 -4.66
N ARG A 117 5.58 6.80 -3.90
CA ARG A 117 4.72 7.91 -4.28
C ARG A 117 5.51 9.23 -4.37
N ARG A 118 6.38 9.50 -3.40
CA ARG A 118 7.30 10.65 -3.47
C ARG A 118 8.24 10.61 -4.67
N ALA A 119 8.74 9.43 -5.04
CA ALA A 119 9.57 9.29 -6.23
C ALA A 119 8.83 9.75 -7.50
N VAL A 120 7.56 9.35 -7.65
CA VAL A 120 6.70 9.82 -8.75
C VAL A 120 6.47 11.33 -8.69
N ASP A 121 6.15 11.86 -7.52
CA ASP A 121 5.87 13.28 -7.34
C ASP A 121 7.13 14.15 -7.53
N TRP A 122 8.31 13.64 -7.16
CA TRP A 122 9.59 14.29 -7.42
C TRP A 122 9.91 14.32 -8.92
N LEU A 123 9.71 13.21 -9.65
CA LEU A 123 9.90 13.19 -11.11
C LEU A 123 9.00 14.21 -11.81
N ALA A 124 7.74 14.31 -11.39
CA ALA A 124 6.79 15.28 -11.93
C ALA A 124 7.20 16.72 -11.56
N GLY A 125 7.56 16.97 -10.30
CA GLY A 125 7.97 18.29 -9.80
C GLY A 125 9.27 18.79 -10.44
N ALA A 126 10.20 17.89 -10.76
CA ALA A 126 11.42 18.19 -11.50
C ALA A 126 11.19 18.37 -13.02
N GLY A 127 9.96 18.16 -13.51
CA GLY A 127 9.63 18.26 -14.94
C GLY A 127 10.23 17.15 -15.79
N LEU A 128 10.60 16.02 -15.18
CA LEU A 128 11.25 14.90 -15.85
C LEU A 128 10.26 14.03 -16.62
N ILE A 129 9.04 13.89 -16.12
CA ILE A 129 7.94 13.15 -16.75
C ILE A 129 6.76 14.08 -17.07
N THR A 130 5.84 13.67 -17.95
CA THR A 130 4.62 14.45 -18.17
C THR A 130 3.66 14.34 -16.99
N GLU A 131 2.75 15.31 -16.85
CA GLU A 131 1.65 15.21 -15.90
C GLU A 131 0.71 14.01 -16.17
N PRO A 132 0.31 13.69 -17.43
CA PRO A 132 -0.43 12.45 -17.70
C PRO A 132 0.34 11.16 -17.35
N ASP A 133 1.66 11.12 -17.47
CA ASP A 133 2.46 9.97 -17.07
C ASP A 133 2.54 9.87 -15.55
N ALA A 134 2.76 10.99 -14.87
CA ALA A 134 2.69 11.08 -13.42
C ALA A 134 1.34 10.59 -12.92
N GLU A 135 0.23 11.03 -13.51
CA GLU A 135 -1.11 10.62 -13.08
C GLU A 135 -1.35 9.11 -13.22
N ARG A 136 -0.85 8.49 -14.30
CA ARG A 136 -0.92 7.03 -14.44
C ARG A 136 -0.09 6.31 -13.37
N LEU A 137 1.11 6.81 -13.07
CA LEU A 137 1.95 6.24 -12.01
C LEU A 137 1.35 6.46 -10.63
N ARG A 138 0.73 7.61 -10.38
CA ARG A 138 0.02 7.94 -9.14
C ARG A 138 -1.19 7.05 -8.93
N ALA A 139 -1.91 6.70 -9.98
CA ALA A 139 -3.00 5.74 -9.93
C ALA A 139 -2.47 4.31 -9.68
N ARG A 140 -1.29 3.97 -10.23
CA ARG A 140 -0.64 2.67 -10.01
C ARG A 140 0.00 2.54 -8.62
N TYR A 141 0.53 3.64 -8.09
CA TYR A 141 1.21 3.79 -6.81
C TYR A 141 0.52 4.90 -6.01
N PRO A 142 -0.66 4.62 -5.45
CA PRO A 142 -1.40 5.59 -4.67
C PRO A 142 -0.65 5.94 -3.37
N ASP A 143 -0.88 7.14 -2.84
CA ASP A 143 -0.42 7.48 -1.48
C ASP A 143 -1.16 6.57 -0.48
N PRO A 144 -0.48 5.87 0.42
CA PRO A 144 -1.16 5.02 1.38
C PRO A 144 -2.02 5.86 2.34
N ASP A 145 -3.25 5.41 2.55
CA ASP A 145 -4.16 5.99 3.55
C ASP A 145 -3.87 5.34 4.90
N PRO A 146 -3.36 6.11 5.87
CA PRO A 146 -3.10 5.55 7.18
C PRO A 146 -4.39 5.12 7.89
N SER A 147 -5.50 5.83 7.73
CA SER A 147 -6.69 5.69 8.58
C SER A 147 -7.22 4.26 8.60
N ASN A 148 -7.14 3.55 7.47
CA ASN A 148 -7.68 2.19 7.29
C ASN A 148 -9.13 2.07 7.82
N ASP A 149 -9.89 3.17 7.75
CA ASP A 149 -11.27 3.22 8.22
C ASP A 149 -12.13 2.26 7.38
N ASP A 150 -12.51 1.13 7.98
CA ASP A 150 -13.29 0.03 7.40
C ASP A 150 -12.87 -0.40 5.98
N VAL A 151 -11.61 -0.81 5.84
CA VAL A 151 -11.05 -1.35 4.57
C VAL A 151 -11.96 -2.38 3.89
N PRO A 152 -12.55 -3.37 4.60
CA PRO A 152 -13.51 -4.28 3.98
C PRO A 152 -14.68 -3.55 3.29
N ALA A 153 -15.26 -2.53 3.94
CA ALA A 153 -16.35 -1.75 3.36
C ALA A 153 -15.92 -0.93 2.14
N ALA A 154 -14.73 -0.34 2.18
CA ALA A 154 -14.17 0.38 1.04
C ALA A 154 -13.98 -0.55 -0.18
N VAL A 155 -13.42 -1.75 0.05
CA VAL A 155 -13.28 -2.77 -1.01
C VAL A 155 -14.66 -3.19 -1.52
N ALA A 156 -15.64 -3.37 -0.63
CA ALA A 156 -17.00 -3.79 -1.00
C ALA A 156 -17.73 -2.76 -1.89
N GLU A 157 -17.52 -1.46 -1.69
CA GLU A 157 -18.06 -0.41 -2.56
C GLU A 157 -17.45 -0.45 -3.97
N ASP A 158 -16.13 -0.60 -4.09
CA ASP A 158 -15.47 -0.66 -5.40
C ASP A 158 -15.80 -1.96 -6.15
N LEU A 159 -15.94 -3.09 -5.44
CA LEU A 159 -16.48 -4.31 -6.02
C LEU A 159 -17.93 -4.14 -6.49
N ALA A 160 -18.74 -3.35 -5.78
CA ALA A 160 -20.10 -3.04 -6.21
C ALA A 160 -20.13 -2.20 -7.48
N ALA A 161 -19.19 -1.28 -7.66
CA ALA A 161 -19.02 -0.53 -8.90
C ALA A 161 -18.57 -1.45 -10.05
N LEU A 162 -17.65 -2.38 -9.80
CA LEU A 162 -17.14 -3.34 -10.80
C LEU A 162 -18.22 -4.30 -11.31
N TYR A 163 -18.97 -4.92 -10.40
CA TYR A 163 -19.91 -6.00 -10.74
C TYR A 163 -21.37 -5.53 -10.90
N GLY A 164 -21.71 -4.35 -10.39
CA GLY A 164 -23.06 -3.80 -10.45
C GLY A 164 -24.12 -4.77 -9.88
N PRO A 165 -25.24 -5.02 -10.59
CA PRO A 165 -26.30 -5.91 -10.12
C PRO A 165 -25.88 -7.37 -9.90
N ARG A 166 -24.72 -7.78 -10.46
CA ARG A 166 -24.19 -9.14 -10.31
C ARG A 166 -23.59 -9.37 -8.92
N LEU A 167 -23.21 -8.31 -8.20
CA LEU A 167 -22.77 -8.45 -6.82
C LEU A 167 -23.97 -8.59 -5.89
N ARG A 168 -24.06 -9.71 -5.18
CA ARG A 168 -25.15 -9.96 -4.22
C ARG A 168 -24.80 -9.52 -2.81
N GLN A 169 -23.58 -9.83 -2.37
CA GLN A 169 -23.08 -9.49 -1.04
C GLN A 169 -21.57 -9.62 -0.97
N VAL A 170 -20.96 -8.91 -0.03
CA VAL A 170 -19.56 -9.06 0.35
C VAL A 170 -19.52 -9.37 1.84
N LEU A 171 -18.87 -10.48 2.18
CA LEU A 171 -18.74 -10.93 3.55
C LEU A 171 -17.27 -10.95 3.95
N LEU A 172 -16.95 -10.43 5.12
CA LEU A 172 -15.63 -10.56 5.75
C LEU A 172 -15.58 -11.87 6.52
N PHE A 173 -14.57 -12.69 6.31
CA PHE A 173 -14.36 -13.91 7.10
C PHE A 173 -12.91 -13.99 7.60
N GLY A 174 -12.56 -15.08 8.29
CA GLY A 174 -11.22 -15.26 8.85
C GLY A 174 -10.95 -14.35 10.05
N SER A 175 -9.67 -14.05 10.27
CA SER A 175 -9.20 -13.39 11.50
C SER A 175 -9.80 -12.01 11.70
N TRP A 176 -10.00 -11.24 10.62
CA TRP A 176 -10.63 -9.92 10.69
C TRP A 176 -12.10 -9.96 11.06
N ALA A 177 -12.83 -11.03 10.72
CA ALA A 177 -14.22 -11.21 11.13
C ALA A 177 -14.39 -11.54 12.62
N SER A 178 -13.42 -12.27 13.21
CA SER A 178 -13.42 -12.59 14.66
C SER A 178 -12.91 -11.45 15.55
N GLY A 179 -12.39 -10.38 14.96
CA GLY A 179 -11.73 -9.29 15.68
C GLY A 179 -10.31 -9.61 16.16
N GLU A 180 -9.78 -10.78 15.79
CA GLU A 180 -8.39 -11.19 16.03
C GLU A 180 -7.48 -10.83 14.83
N GLY A 181 -8.05 -10.20 13.81
CA GLY A 181 -7.39 -9.79 12.58
C GLY A 181 -6.21 -8.89 12.85
N SER A 182 -5.15 -9.16 12.11
CA SER A 182 -3.98 -8.31 12.04
C SER A 182 -3.65 -8.09 10.58
N VAL A 183 -2.91 -7.03 10.30
CA VAL A 183 -2.29 -6.69 9.01
C VAL A 183 -1.42 -7.77 8.35
N GLU A 184 -1.00 -8.79 9.11
CA GLU A 184 -0.25 -9.94 8.59
C GLU A 184 -1.21 -10.99 8.06
N SER A 185 -2.41 -11.03 8.64
CA SER A 185 -3.52 -11.77 8.07
C SER A 185 -4.09 -10.98 6.91
N ALA A 186 -4.36 -11.68 5.82
CA ALA A 186 -5.13 -11.07 4.76
C ALA A 186 -6.54 -10.71 5.27
N ILE A 187 -7.09 -9.61 4.76
CA ILE A 187 -8.52 -9.35 4.82
C ILE A 187 -9.17 -10.31 3.83
N ASP A 188 -9.76 -11.38 4.35
CA ASP A 188 -10.42 -12.40 3.55
C ASP A 188 -11.88 -12.02 3.25
N LEU A 189 -12.17 -11.79 1.97
CA LEU A 189 -13.51 -11.42 1.50
C LEU A 189 -14.16 -12.56 0.73
N LEU A 190 -15.37 -12.95 1.12
CA LEU A 190 -16.24 -13.80 0.32
C LEU A 190 -17.09 -12.90 -0.58
N VAL A 191 -16.83 -12.96 -1.89
CA VAL A 191 -17.51 -12.13 -2.89
C VAL A 191 -18.61 -12.97 -3.55
N VAL A 192 -19.86 -12.68 -3.21
CA VAL A 192 -20.98 -13.52 -3.62
C VAL A 192 -21.62 -12.90 -4.85
N LEU A 193 -21.61 -13.66 -5.93
CA LEU A 193 -22.08 -13.23 -7.24
C LEU A 193 -23.37 -13.95 -7.63
N ASP A 194 -24.20 -13.25 -8.39
CA ASP A 194 -25.35 -13.83 -9.06
C ASP A 194 -24.89 -14.82 -10.14
N ASP A 195 -25.24 -16.09 -9.95
CA ASP A 195 -24.91 -17.22 -10.83
C ASP A 195 -26.14 -17.77 -11.56
N ASP A 196 -27.27 -17.03 -11.60
CA ASP A 196 -28.50 -17.45 -12.29
C ASP A 196 -28.29 -17.65 -13.81
N ARG A 197 -27.38 -16.87 -14.40
CA ARG A 197 -27.12 -16.87 -15.85
C ARG A 197 -25.91 -17.70 -16.26
N ALA A 198 -24.92 -17.81 -15.38
CA ALA A 198 -23.66 -18.52 -15.64
C ALA A 198 -23.01 -18.92 -14.32
N SER A 199 -22.37 -20.09 -14.31
CA SER A 199 -21.58 -20.52 -13.16
C SER A 199 -20.37 -19.61 -12.95
N ILE A 200 -20.00 -19.40 -11.69
CA ILE A 200 -18.85 -18.58 -11.32
C ILE A 200 -17.56 -19.37 -11.54
N LEU A 201 -16.68 -18.87 -12.40
CA LEU A 201 -15.33 -19.38 -12.57
C LEU A 201 -14.37 -18.55 -11.72
N ALA A 202 -13.99 -19.07 -10.57
CA ALA A 202 -13.26 -18.30 -9.56
C ALA A 202 -12.00 -17.60 -10.10
N TRP A 203 -11.25 -18.25 -11.00
CA TRP A 203 -10.04 -17.67 -11.59
C TRP A 203 -10.33 -16.50 -12.55
N GLU A 204 -11.47 -16.49 -13.25
CA GLU A 204 -11.87 -15.38 -14.12
C GLU A 204 -12.25 -14.17 -13.27
N GLU A 205 -13.05 -14.40 -12.23
CA GLU A 205 -13.47 -13.34 -11.32
C GLU A 205 -12.30 -12.75 -10.53
N LEU A 206 -11.36 -13.60 -10.08
CA LEU A 206 -10.12 -13.13 -9.43
C LEU A 206 -9.31 -12.21 -10.35
N ARG A 207 -9.20 -12.55 -11.64
CA ARG A 207 -8.54 -11.67 -12.61
C ARG A 207 -9.31 -10.37 -12.83
N ALA A 208 -10.64 -10.41 -12.82
CA ALA A 208 -11.46 -9.23 -13.01
C ALA A 208 -11.36 -8.25 -11.83
N MET A 209 -11.21 -8.76 -10.59
CA MET A 209 -11.08 -7.93 -9.40
C MET A 209 -9.63 -7.57 -9.02
N ASP A 210 -8.63 -8.12 -9.72
CA ASP A 210 -7.20 -7.98 -9.38
C ASP A 210 -6.80 -6.51 -9.19
N ASP A 211 -7.20 -5.63 -10.11
CA ASP A 211 -6.91 -4.20 -10.03
C ASP A 211 -7.51 -3.56 -8.77
N VAL A 212 -8.74 -3.91 -8.41
CA VAL A 212 -9.43 -3.38 -7.22
C VAL A 212 -8.72 -3.86 -5.94
N LEU A 213 -8.47 -5.17 -5.82
CA LEU A 213 -7.82 -5.74 -4.63
C LEU A 213 -6.40 -5.22 -4.46
N TRP A 214 -5.66 -5.10 -5.57
CA TRP A 214 -4.30 -4.57 -5.58
C TRP A 214 -4.27 -3.09 -5.17
N GLN A 215 -5.17 -2.26 -5.69
CA GLN A 215 -5.25 -0.85 -5.32
C GLN A 215 -5.51 -0.66 -3.83
N HIS A 216 -6.44 -1.42 -3.25
CA HIS A 216 -6.69 -1.35 -1.81
C HIS A 216 -5.52 -1.92 -1.01
N THR A 217 -4.85 -2.97 -1.49
CA THR A 217 -3.67 -3.54 -0.83
C THR A 217 -2.53 -2.51 -0.75
N GLU A 218 -2.25 -1.81 -1.84
CA GLU A 218 -1.24 -0.75 -1.88
C GLU A 218 -1.65 0.48 -1.05
N ARG A 219 -2.92 0.89 -1.10
CA ARG A 219 -3.43 2.03 -0.33
C ARG A 219 -3.39 1.80 1.17
N THR A 220 -3.77 0.62 1.62
CA THR A 220 -3.95 0.33 3.05
C THR A 220 -2.69 -0.31 3.66
N GLY A 221 -1.83 -0.85 2.81
CA GLY A 221 -0.75 -1.74 3.20
C GLY A 221 -1.25 -3.09 3.71
N LEU A 222 -2.55 -3.40 3.68
CA LEU A 222 -3.14 -4.65 4.15
C LEU A 222 -3.32 -5.60 2.98
N THR A 223 -2.86 -6.85 3.11
CA THR A 223 -3.14 -7.86 2.08
C THR A 223 -4.64 -8.11 2.02
N ILE A 224 -5.24 -7.99 0.84
CA ILE A 224 -6.65 -8.31 0.65
C ILE A 224 -6.74 -9.54 -0.26
N SER A 225 -7.47 -10.54 0.20
CA SER A 225 -7.77 -11.77 -0.51
C SER A 225 -9.27 -11.83 -0.77
N ALA A 226 -9.65 -12.42 -1.88
CA ALA A 226 -11.05 -12.63 -2.20
C ALA A 226 -11.31 -14.08 -2.61
N LEU A 227 -12.50 -14.56 -2.28
CA LEU A 227 -13.03 -15.84 -2.72
C LEU A 227 -14.37 -15.58 -3.42
N PRO A 228 -14.40 -15.54 -4.77
CA PRO A 228 -15.64 -15.41 -5.51
C PRO A 228 -16.44 -16.71 -5.47
N VAL A 229 -17.73 -16.62 -5.12
CA VAL A 229 -18.66 -17.76 -5.05
C VAL A 229 -20.02 -17.41 -5.65
N GLY A 230 -20.70 -18.41 -6.19
CA GLY A 230 -22.08 -18.25 -6.65
C GLY A 230 -23.08 -18.20 -5.48
N GLN A 231 -24.19 -17.46 -5.63
CA GLN A 231 -25.26 -17.40 -4.62
C GLN A 231 -25.85 -18.80 -4.32
N HIS A 232 -25.95 -19.67 -5.32
CA HIS A 232 -26.43 -21.05 -5.12
C HIS A 232 -25.40 -21.90 -4.37
N GLU A 233 -24.12 -21.75 -4.72
CA GLU A 233 -23.02 -22.44 -4.05
C GLU A 233 -22.96 -22.07 -2.56
N LEU A 234 -23.08 -20.78 -2.23
CA LEU A 234 -23.09 -20.34 -0.83
C LEU A 234 -24.24 -20.95 -0.02
N THR A 235 -25.38 -21.20 -0.67
CA THR A 235 -26.54 -21.81 -0.01
C THR A 235 -26.29 -23.28 0.34
N ARG A 236 -25.59 -24.01 -0.55
CA ARG A 236 -25.21 -25.42 -0.38
C ARG A 236 -23.72 -25.64 -0.70
N PRO A 237 -22.82 -25.19 0.20
CA PRO A 237 -21.40 -25.20 -0.10
C PRO A 237 -20.84 -26.61 -0.03
N GLY A 238 -20.13 -27.02 -1.10
CA GLY A 238 -19.33 -28.25 -1.13
C GLY A 238 -17.88 -28.01 -0.74
N ASP A 239 -17.38 -26.79 -0.91
CA ASP A 239 -16.02 -26.39 -0.56
C ASP A 239 -15.88 -26.13 0.96
N PRO A 240 -14.95 -26.80 1.66
CA PRO A 240 -14.70 -26.58 3.09
C PRO A 240 -14.40 -25.13 3.48
N THR A 241 -13.74 -24.38 2.60
CA THR A 241 -13.42 -22.96 2.81
C THR A 241 -14.68 -22.12 2.82
N VAL A 242 -15.61 -22.38 1.88
CA VAL A 242 -16.90 -21.67 1.81
C VAL A 242 -17.80 -22.06 2.99
N ILE A 243 -17.77 -23.32 3.43
CA ILE A 243 -18.47 -23.77 4.64
C ILE A 243 -17.98 -22.98 5.87
N ARG A 244 -16.66 -22.89 6.07
CA ARG A 244 -16.06 -22.16 7.18
C ARG A 244 -16.39 -20.68 7.10
N ALA A 245 -16.12 -20.06 5.95
CA ALA A 245 -16.38 -18.64 5.72
C ALA A 245 -17.84 -18.31 6.04
N ARG A 246 -18.80 -19.07 5.52
CA ARG A 246 -20.23 -18.85 5.79
C ARG A 246 -20.59 -18.92 7.27
N ALA A 247 -19.92 -19.75 8.06
CA ALA A 247 -20.23 -19.93 9.48
C ALA A 247 -19.74 -18.76 10.35
N GLU A 248 -18.63 -18.13 9.97
CA GLU A 248 -17.96 -17.09 10.76
C GLU A 248 -18.08 -15.68 10.18
N ALA A 249 -18.55 -15.55 8.94
CA ALA A 249 -18.48 -14.29 8.21
C ALA A 249 -19.41 -13.21 8.78
N VAL A 250 -18.91 -11.98 8.75
CA VAL A 250 -19.66 -10.76 9.05
C VAL A 250 -20.00 -10.07 7.73
N ARG A 251 -21.26 -9.67 7.57
CA ARG A 251 -21.70 -8.96 6.37
C ARG A 251 -21.12 -7.55 6.36
N VAL A 252 -20.43 -7.24 5.27
CA VAL A 252 -19.89 -5.91 4.99
C VAL A 252 -20.85 -5.13 4.08
N ARG A 253 -21.43 -5.82 3.08
CA ARG A 253 -22.44 -5.28 2.14
C ARG A 253 -23.45 -6.35 1.75
#